data_AF-A0A517ZH70-F1
#
_entry.id   AF-A0A517ZH70-F1
#
_cell.length_a   1.000
_cell.length_b   1.000
_cell.length_c   1.000
_cell.angle_alpha   90.00
_cell.angle_beta   90.00
_cell.angle_gamma   90.00
#
_symmetry.space_group_name_H-M   'P 1'
#
loop_
_entity.id
_entity.type
_entity.pdbx_description
1 polymer ?
#
loop_
_entity_poly.entity_id
_entity_poly.type
_entity_poly.pdbx_seq_one_letter_code
_entity_poly.pdbx_strand_id
1 'polypeptide(L)'
;MSTLESPPVHKRPNTWRWIALAILLLGAVVVVKVVIPVYRQERAIAKIESAGFGTIVQSERIGPDWLWKDVAPARWRGFDRVNEITQPRFIGFTMSMMIMNEYIGKPRRLCEITYSGVPKIDLVAADLQAVSGPSLRELDLRHMRVQPTILDGSSDATNLEYLDLAATNIDDHSLKQISQFDNLKFLYLEKTKITGAGLNYLGKLTSLQELALDDTDISDSGLLTLGNLHDLRKLWLSNTKITDDGLRALEKMPHLEILDLTGTNATDAGVRKFVSNHTSKLAALRSLFLYNTRITDQLLPHLRGLGKLEYLDLNGTAVTWKGIRTLEEKIPGCEIQGGLSTTLFTK
;
A
#
# COMPACT_ATOMS: atom_id res chain seq x y z
N MET A 1 -64.12 -3.44 25.46
CA MET A 1 -63.69 -2.74 24.24
C MET A 1 -63.37 -1.31 24.63
N SER A 2 -62.23 -0.70 24.29
CA SER A 2 -61.12 -1.16 23.43
C SER A 2 -59.78 -0.92 24.12
N THR A 3 -58.80 -1.80 23.87
CA THR A 3 -57.40 -1.61 24.25
C THR A 3 -56.71 -0.72 23.23
N LEU A 4 -56.07 0.35 23.69
CA LEU A 4 -55.14 1.13 22.86
C LEU A 4 -53.83 0.34 22.72
N GLU A 5 -53.62 -0.25 21.55
CA GLU A 5 -52.40 -0.97 21.23
C GLU A 5 -51.20 -0.02 21.14
N SER A 6 -50.07 -0.43 21.69
CA SER A 6 -48.78 0.25 21.47
C SER A 6 -48.39 0.15 19.99
N PRO A 7 -47.80 1.20 19.39
CA PRO A 7 -47.36 1.14 18.00
C PRO A 7 -46.31 0.02 17.82
N PRO A 8 -46.29 -0.67 16.67
CA PRO A 8 -45.47 -1.84 16.48
C PRO A 8 -43.98 -1.47 16.59
N VAL A 9 -43.24 -2.28 17.35
CA VAL A 9 -41.77 -2.24 17.33
C VAL A 9 -41.32 -2.62 15.92
N HIS A 10 -41.04 -1.63 15.08
CA HIS A 10 -40.52 -1.86 13.74
C HIS A 10 -39.29 -2.77 13.84
N LYS A 11 -39.40 -3.97 13.24
CA LYS A 11 -38.26 -4.88 13.06
C LYS A 11 -37.17 -4.10 12.33
N ARG A 12 -36.12 -3.72 13.06
CA ARG A 12 -35.04 -2.90 12.50
C ARG A 12 -34.44 -3.66 11.31
N PRO A 13 -34.40 -3.06 10.10
CA PRO A 13 -33.78 -3.75 8.97
C PRO A 13 -32.30 -3.98 9.29
N ASN A 14 -31.87 -5.25 9.23
CA ASN A 14 -30.48 -5.65 9.39
C ASN A 14 -29.66 -5.35 8.12
N THR A 15 -29.93 -4.21 7.48
CA THR A 15 -29.16 -3.72 6.35
C THR A 15 -27.91 -3.01 6.88
N TRP A 16 -26.77 -3.48 6.39
CA TRP A 16 -25.46 -2.90 6.66
C TRP A 16 -24.99 -2.22 5.39
N ARG A 17 -24.40 -1.02 5.51
CA ARG A 17 -23.83 -0.28 4.40
C ARG A 17 -22.45 0.25 4.79
N TRP A 18 -21.57 0.36 3.80
CA TRP A 18 -20.33 1.09 3.92
C TRP A 18 -20.61 2.59 4.03
N ILE A 19 -19.90 3.27 4.93
CA ILE A 19 -19.71 4.71 4.90
C ILE A 19 -18.22 4.97 4.84
N ALA A 20 -17.79 5.70 3.81
CA ALA A 20 -16.51 6.38 3.80
C ALA A 20 -16.70 7.72 4.54
N LEU A 21 -16.15 7.82 5.74
CA LEU A 21 -16.11 9.07 6.49
C LEU A 21 -14.80 9.77 6.17
N ALA A 22 -14.86 10.80 5.32
CA ALA A 22 -13.75 11.69 5.06
C ALA A 22 -13.71 12.79 6.13
N ILE A 23 -12.80 12.68 7.10
CA ILE A 23 -12.59 13.73 8.10
C ILE A 23 -11.41 14.61 7.65
N LEU A 24 -11.67 15.89 7.43
CA LEU A 24 -10.62 16.89 7.22
C LEU A 24 -10.00 17.29 8.56
N LEU A 25 -8.79 16.80 8.84
CA LEU A 25 -8.03 17.13 10.05
C LEU A 25 -6.75 17.88 9.68
N LEU A 26 -6.64 19.14 10.09
CA LEU A 26 -5.42 19.96 9.98
C LEU A 26 -4.80 20.01 8.56
N GLY A 27 -5.62 19.92 7.52
CA GLY A 27 -5.20 19.95 6.11
C GLY A 27 -5.05 18.60 5.43
N ALA A 28 -5.31 17.49 6.12
CA ALA A 28 -5.33 16.15 5.52
C ALA A 28 -6.73 15.55 5.42
N VAL A 29 -6.87 14.62 4.48
CA VAL A 29 -8.06 13.78 4.31
C VAL A 29 -7.82 12.45 5.02
N VAL A 30 -8.50 12.22 6.14
CA VAL A 30 -8.57 10.90 6.75
C VAL A 30 -9.78 10.18 6.20
N VAL A 31 -9.60 9.04 5.53
CA VAL A 31 -10.70 8.22 5.03
C VAL A 31 -10.85 6.99 5.93
N VAL A 32 -11.97 6.93 6.65
CA VAL A 32 -12.33 5.77 7.47
C VAL A 32 -13.52 5.06 6.82
N LYS A 33 -13.34 3.84 6.31
CA LYS A 33 -14.47 3.05 5.77
C LYS A 33 -15.04 2.12 6.84
N VAL A 34 -16.16 2.54 7.43
CA VAL A 34 -16.84 1.80 8.51
C VAL A 34 -18.09 1.10 7.96
N VAL A 35 -18.31 -0.17 8.35
CA VAL A 35 -19.59 -0.85 8.12
C VAL A 35 -20.54 -0.54 9.30
N ILE A 36 -21.58 0.24 9.04
CA ILE A 36 -22.53 0.72 10.06
C ILE A 36 -23.95 0.25 9.72
N PRO A 37 -24.79 -0.17 10.70
CA PRO A 37 -26.21 -0.44 10.46
C PRO A 37 -26.94 0.84 10.07
N VAL A 38 -27.83 0.79 9.05
CA VAL A 38 -28.46 1.99 8.45
C VAL A 38 -29.03 2.98 9.47
N TYR A 39 -29.74 2.52 10.51
CA TYR A 39 -30.32 3.42 11.53
C TYR A 39 -29.30 4.21 12.38
N ARG A 40 -28.02 3.79 12.44
CA ARG A 40 -26.94 4.56 13.09
C ARG A 40 -26.33 5.59 12.14
N GLN A 41 -26.43 5.37 10.83
CA GLN A 41 -25.92 6.26 9.80
C GLN A 41 -26.62 7.60 9.85
N GLU A 42 -27.95 7.60 9.83
CA GLU A 42 -28.79 8.79 9.89
C GLU A 42 -28.50 9.64 11.16
N ARG A 43 -28.31 8.99 12.31
CA ARG A 43 -27.94 9.67 13.57
C ARG A 43 -26.54 10.25 13.56
N ALA A 44 -25.57 9.57 12.94
CA ALA A 44 -24.20 10.07 12.84
C ALA A 44 -24.11 11.25 11.86
N ILE A 45 -24.71 11.10 10.67
CA ILE A 45 -24.77 12.13 9.63
C ILE A 45 -25.44 13.40 10.17
N ALA A 46 -26.66 13.31 10.70
CA ALA A 46 -27.38 14.47 11.23
C ALA A 46 -26.63 15.20 12.37
N LYS A 47 -25.83 14.47 13.18
CA LYS A 47 -24.98 15.09 14.20
C LYS A 47 -23.74 15.77 13.63
N ILE A 48 -23.07 15.15 12.66
CA ILE A 48 -21.91 15.74 11.98
C ILE A 48 -22.32 17.01 11.23
N GLU A 49 -23.47 16.98 10.55
CA GLU A 49 -24.08 18.16 9.91
C GLU A 49 -24.41 19.25 10.93
N SER A 50 -24.93 18.89 12.11
CA SER A 50 -25.20 19.85 13.20
C SER A 50 -23.94 20.41 13.89
N ALA A 51 -22.78 19.77 13.74
CA ALA A 51 -21.53 20.18 14.36
C ALA A 51 -20.75 21.25 13.56
N GLY A 52 -21.12 21.46 12.30
CA GLY A 52 -20.72 22.65 11.52
C GLY A 52 -19.27 22.70 11.05
N PHE A 53 -18.95 22.03 9.93
CA PHE A 53 -17.79 22.34 9.09
C PHE A 53 -18.19 22.39 7.60
N GLY A 54 -17.53 23.24 6.81
CA GLY A 54 -17.96 23.65 5.46
C GLY A 54 -17.90 22.55 4.38
N THR A 55 -18.89 22.56 3.48
CA THR A 55 -19.12 21.63 2.34
C THR A 55 -18.22 21.95 1.11
N ILE A 56 -18.16 21.21 -0.01
CA ILE A 56 -19.17 20.38 -0.74
C ILE A 56 -18.71 18.90 -0.85
N VAL A 57 -19.05 18.16 -1.92
CA VAL A 57 -19.32 16.70 -1.93
C VAL A 57 -19.11 16.08 -3.32
N GLN A 58 -18.56 14.86 -3.42
CA GLN A 58 -19.00 13.89 -4.44
C GLN A 58 -18.88 12.41 -4.00
N SER A 59 -20.01 11.73 -3.89
CA SER A 59 -20.12 10.26 -3.84
C SER A 59 -20.84 9.79 -5.10
N GLU A 60 -20.29 8.80 -5.80
CA GLU A 60 -20.95 8.24 -6.97
C GLU A 60 -22.21 7.45 -6.60
N ARG A 61 -23.21 7.49 -7.49
CA ARG A 61 -24.49 6.80 -7.29
C ARG A 61 -24.32 5.30 -7.47
N ILE A 62 -24.26 4.54 -6.38
CA ILE A 62 -24.40 3.07 -6.40
C ILE A 62 -25.79 2.69 -5.88
N GLY A 63 -26.78 2.65 -6.79
CA GLY A 63 -28.13 2.17 -6.48
C GLY A 63 -29.19 2.62 -7.51
N PRO A 64 -30.25 1.82 -7.73
CA PRO A 64 -31.26 2.07 -8.77
C PRO A 64 -32.12 3.33 -8.50
N ASP A 65 -32.55 3.99 -9.59
CA ASP A 65 -33.08 5.37 -9.57
C ASP A 65 -34.37 5.60 -8.77
N TRP A 66 -35.11 4.55 -8.42
CA TRP A 66 -36.33 4.69 -7.61
C TRP A 66 -36.07 5.20 -6.19
N LEU A 67 -34.81 5.17 -5.72
CA LEU A 67 -34.41 5.67 -4.40
C LEU A 67 -34.39 7.21 -4.30
N TRP A 68 -34.44 7.94 -5.42
CA TRP A 68 -34.10 9.38 -5.46
C TRP A 68 -35.28 10.32 -5.80
N LYS A 69 -36.53 9.83 -5.79
CA LYS A 69 -37.67 10.58 -6.35
C LYS A 69 -38.11 11.84 -5.60
N ASP A 70 -37.76 11.99 -4.32
CA ASP A 70 -38.28 13.06 -3.46
C ASP A 70 -37.28 14.19 -3.12
N VAL A 71 -36.14 14.29 -3.83
CA VAL A 71 -35.12 15.33 -3.57
C VAL A 71 -35.01 16.31 -4.75
N ALA A 72 -35.45 17.55 -4.54
CA ALA A 72 -35.57 18.54 -5.61
C ALA A 72 -34.22 19.13 -6.10
N PRO A 73 -34.06 19.48 -7.39
CA PRO A 73 -32.73 19.49 -8.04
C PRO A 73 -31.96 20.83 -8.04
N ALA A 74 -32.44 21.86 -7.34
CA ALA A 74 -32.23 23.26 -7.75
C ALA A 74 -31.03 24.03 -7.13
N ARG A 75 -29.95 23.37 -6.63
CA ARG A 75 -28.92 24.08 -5.83
C ARG A 75 -27.43 23.86 -6.12
N TRP A 76 -27.03 23.14 -7.17
CA TRP A 76 -25.61 22.85 -7.40
C TRP A 76 -25.11 23.22 -8.80
N ARG A 77 -24.21 24.20 -8.87
CA ARG A 77 -23.33 24.49 -10.02
C ARG A 77 -21.97 24.96 -9.55
N GLY A 78 -20.91 24.33 -10.07
CA GLY A 78 -19.52 24.78 -10.01
C GLY A 78 -18.82 24.53 -8.66
N PHE A 79 -17.64 23.91 -8.68
CA PHE A 79 -16.40 24.65 -8.94
C PHE A 79 -15.23 23.71 -9.27
N ASP A 80 -14.25 24.27 -9.97
CA ASP A 80 -12.95 23.67 -10.27
C ASP A 80 -11.87 24.27 -9.36
N ARG A 81 -10.82 23.49 -9.12
CA ARG A 81 -9.49 23.83 -8.58
C ARG A 81 -9.35 24.37 -7.13
N VAL A 82 -8.33 23.81 -6.48
CA VAL A 82 -7.79 24.17 -5.15
C VAL A 82 -6.72 25.26 -5.30
N ASN A 83 -6.67 26.19 -4.34
CA ASN A 83 -5.41 26.81 -3.89
C ASN A 83 -5.54 27.42 -2.49
N GLU A 84 -4.45 27.30 -1.72
CA GLU A 84 -4.05 28.02 -0.50
C GLU A 84 -5.10 28.34 0.59
N ILE A 85 -4.92 27.73 1.78
CA ILE A 85 -5.40 28.31 3.05
C ILE A 85 -4.24 28.39 4.04
N THR A 86 -3.89 29.63 4.40
CA THR A 86 -2.87 29.96 5.40
C THR A 86 -3.47 29.94 6.82
N GLN A 87 -2.94 29.04 7.66
CA GLN A 87 -3.09 28.94 9.12
C GLN A 87 -4.50 28.75 9.74
N PRO A 88 -4.75 27.58 10.36
CA PRO A 88 -5.72 27.42 11.45
C PRO A 88 -5.04 27.31 12.83
N ARG A 89 -5.68 27.85 13.88
CA ARG A 89 -5.29 27.65 15.29
C ARG A 89 -5.70 26.26 15.80
N PHE A 90 -4.94 25.71 16.75
CA PHE A 90 -4.98 24.32 17.21
C PHE A 90 -6.18 23.95 18.11
N ILE A 91 -6.92 22.91 17.69
CA ILE A 91 -7.65 21.89 18.50
C ILE A 91 -7.72 20.66 17.55
N GLY A 92 -7.44 19.39 17.86
CA GLY A 92 -7.14 18.66 19.08
C GLY A 92 -7.55 17.19 18.83
N PHE A 93 -6.59 16.29 18.55
CA PHE A 93 -6.82 14.92 18.04
C PHE A 93 -7.78 14.09 18.91
N THR A 94 -7.72 14.32 20.23
CA THR A 94 -8.61 13.75 21.25
C THR A 94 -10.09 13.95 20.96
N MET A 95 -10.50 15.08 20.36
CA MET A 95 -11.91 15.39 20.13
C MET A 95 -12.52 14.53 19.01
N SER A 96 -11.75 14.18 17.97
CA SER A 96 -12.20 13.25 16.91
C SER A 96 -12.29 11.80 17.42
N MET A 97 -11.34 11.38 18.26
CA MET A 97 -11.37 10.06 18.92
C MET A 97 -12.54 9.95 19.91
N MET A 98 -12.83 11.01 20.68
CA MET A 98 -14.04 11.07 21.51
C MET A 98 -15.30 10.96 20.66
N ILE A 99 -15.42 11.70 19.55
CA ILE A 99 -16.56 11.61 18.63
C ILE A 99 -16.75 10.18 18.09
N MET A 100 -15.69 9.50 17.68
CA MET A 100 -15.75 8.09 17.23
C MET A 100 -16.22 7.15 18.36
N ASN A 101 -15.59 7.19 19.53
CA ASN A 101 -15.93 6.29 20.66
C ASN A 101 -17.31 6.60 21.27
N GLU A 102 -17.71 7.87 21.36
CA GLU A 102 -18.95 8.32 21.99
C GLU A 102 -20.17 8.13 21.09
N TYR A 103 -20.04 8.35 19.77
CA TYR A 103 -21.18 8.32 18.83
C TYR A 103 -21.28 7.05 17.97
N ILE A 104 -20.17 6.39 17.65
CA ILE A 104 -20.17 5.13 16.89
C ILE A 104 -20.00 3.93 17.85
N GLY A 105 -19.23 4.11 18.93
CA GLY A 105 -18.66 3.03 19.75
C GLY A 105 -17.52 2.33 19.01
N LYS A 106 -16.78 1.42 19.68
CA LYS A 106 -15.78 0.59 18.98
C LYS A 106 -16.42 -0.05 17.74
N PRO A 107 -15.97 0.28 16.51
CA PRO A 107 -16.66 -0.11 15.30
C PRO A 107 -16.57 -1.63 15.13
N ARG A 108 -17.73 -2.32 15.24
CA ARG A 108 -17.79 -3.80 15.18
C ARG A 108 -17.23 -4.39 13.87
N ARG A 109 -17.13 -3.57 12.81
CA ARG A 109 -16.60 -3.89 11.49
C ARG A 109 -15.99 -2.62 10.87
N LEU A 110 -14.84 -2.21 11.40
CA LEU A 110 -13.90 -1.35 10.68
C LEU A 110 -12.99 -2.27 9.86
N CYS A 111 -12.86 -2.01 8.57
CA CYS A 111 -12.10 -2.88 7.67
C CYS A 111 -10.93 -2.17 7.00
N GLU A 112 -11.02 -0.86 6.80
CA GLU A 112 -10.01 -0.06 6.10
C GLU A 112 -9.86 1.30 6.79
N ILE A 113 -8.61 1.69 7.00
CA ILE A 113 -8.23 2.97 7.58
C ILE A 113 -7.11 3.57 6.73
N THR A 114 -7.32 4.75 6.16
CA THR A 114 -6.32 5.45 5.35
C THR A 114 -6.06 6.84 5.91
N TYR A 115 -4.80 7.08 6.26
CA TYR A 115 -4.27 8.40 6.61
C TYR A 115 -3.14 8.75 5.65
N SER A 116 -3.22 9.89 4.96
CA SER A 116 -2.13 10.39 4.13
C SER A 116 -1.84 11.87 4.41
N GLY A 117 -0.55 12.22 4.39
CA GLY A 117 -0.10 13.62 4.30
C GLY A 117 -0.03 14.44 5.59
N VAL A 118 -0.01 13.84 6.79
CA VAL A 118 0.20 14.59 8.06
C VAL A 118 1.54 14.27 8.74
N PRO A 119 2.65 14.94 8.37
CA PRO A 119 3.95 14.73 9.02
C PRO A 119 4.05 15.33 10.45
N LYS A 120 2.96 15.87 11.01
CA LYS A 120 2.93 16.63 12.27
C LYS A 120 2.15 15.99 13.42
N ILE A 121 1.48 14.85 13.20
CA ILE A 121 0.80 14.10 14.26
C ILE A 121 1.66 12.87 14.55
N ASP A 122 2.21 12.81 15.76
CA ASP A 122 2.85 11.61 16.31
C ASP A 122 1.74 10.61 16.72
N LEU A 123 1.52 9.56 15.92
CA LEU A 123 0.64 8.45 16.32
C LEU A 123 1.35 7.52 17.30
N VAL A 124 0.60 7.05 18.31
CA VAL A 124 1.05 6.08 19.32
C VAL A 124 0.18 4.83 19.34
N ALA A 125 0.69 3.75 19.94
CA ALA A 125 0.00 2.46 20.05
C ALA A 125 -1.48 2.57 20.50
N ALA A 126 -1.76 3.45 21.46
CA ALA A 126 -3.10 3.66 21.99
C ALA A 126 -4.11 4.19 20.94
N ASP A 127 -3.64 4.97 19.96
CA ASP A 127 -4.48 5.47 18.86
C ASP A 127 -4.92 4.32 17.96
N LEU A 128 -3.99 3.41 17.64
CA LEU A 128 -4.29 2.24 16.83
C LEU A 128 -5.13 1.21 17.60
N GLN A 129 -4.84 0.97 18.89
CA GLN A 129 -5.59 0.03 19.74
C GLN A 129 -7.07 0.45 19.97
N ALA A 130 -7.39 1.74 19.80
CA ALA A 130 -8.77 2.21 19.82
C ALA A 130 -9.58 1.70 18.61
N VAL A 131 -8.92 1.48 17.48
CA VAL A 131 -9.52 1.14 16.17
C VAL A 131 -9.16 -0.27 15.67
N SER A 132 -8.16 -0.93 16.25
CA SER A 132 -7.78 -2.31 15.96
C SER A 132 -8.87 -3.30 16.38
N GLY A 133 -8.83 -4.48 15.75
CA GLY A 133 -9.74 -5.57 16.01
C GLY A 133 -9.87 -6.51 14.81
N PRO A 134 -10.52 -7.67 14.98
CA PRO A 134 -10.49 -8.78 14.02
C PRO A 134 -11.26 -8.53 12.71
N SER A 135 -11.78 -7.32 12.47
CA SER A 135 -12.36 -6.93 11.19
C SER A 135 -11.43 -6.08 10.33
N LEU A 136 -10.36 -5.52 10.89
CA LEU A 136 -9.41 -4.68 10.17
C LEU A 136 -8.68 -5.54 9.13
N ARG A 137 -8.66 -5.07 7.89
CA ARG A 137 -8.06 -5.72 6.72
C ARG A 137 -6.99 -4.85 6.09
N GLU A 138 -7.17 -3.53 6.11
CA GLU A 138 -6.31 -2.58 5.43
C GLU A 138 -5.97 -1.42 6.36
N LEU A 139 -4.68 -1.11 6.49
CA LEU A 139 -4.17 0.01 7.28
C LEU A 139 -3.09 0.74 6.47
N ASP A 140 -3.36 1.99 6.08
CA ASP A 140 -2.40 2.89 5.44
C ASP A 140 -2.11 4.07 6.37
N LEU A 141 -0.85 4.16 6.81
CA LEU A 141 -0.27 5.24 7.62
C LEU A 141 0.90 5.92 6.88
N ARG A 142 0.91 5.88 5.55
CA ARG A 142 2.01 6.39 4.72
C ARG A 142 2.27 7.88 4.94
N HIS A 143 3.54 8.25 4.96
CA HIS A 143 4.01 9.62 5.26
C HIS A 143 3.56 10.15 6.63
N MET A 144 3.07 9.31 7.54
CA MET A 144 2.80 9.70 8.92
C MET A 144 4.04 9.64 9.80
N ARG A 145 3.97 10.35 10.92
CA ARG A 145 4.94 10.24 12.00
C ARG A 145 4.36 9.30 13.05
N VAL A 146 5.00 8.15 13.28
CA VAL A 146 4.46 7.06 14.11
C VAL A 146 5.56 6.56 15.03
N GLN A 147 5.27 6.22 16.28
CA GLN A 147 6.31 5.57 17.10
C GLN A 147 6.62 4.16 16.56
N PRO A 148 7.85 3.63 16.67
CA PRO A 148 8.16 2.23 16.31
C PRO A 148 7.35 1.19 17.10
N THR A 149 6.65 1.62 18.14
CA THR A 149 5.69 0.89 18.97
C THR A 149 4.23 1.03 18.51
N ILE A 150 3.93 1.67 17.37
CA ILE A 150 2.55 1.94 16.89
C ILE A 150 1.66 0.68 16.76
N LEU A 151 2.27 -0.49 16.59
CA LEU A 151 1.60 -1.80 16.50
C LEU A 151 1.56 -2.57 17.84
N ASP A 152 2.01 -1.97 18.94
CA ASP A 152 1.96 -2.61 20.26
C ASP A 152 0.51 -2.78 20.72
N GLY A 153 0.14 -4.02 21.03
CA GLY A 153 -1.21 -4.34 21.51
C GLY A 153 -2.31 -4.39 20.44
N SER A 154 -1.96 -4.29 19.15
CA SER A 154 -2.90 -4.48 18.03
C SER A 154 -2.92 -5.92 17.47
N SER A 155 -2.46 -6.91 18.25
CA SER A 155 -2.44 -8.33 17.88
C SER A 155 -3.85 -8.95 17.70
N ASP A 156 -4.90 -8.19 18.00
CA ASP A 156 -6.29 -8.54 17.72
C ASP A 156 -6.73 -8.26 16.26
N ALA A 157 -5.91 -7.55 15.48
CA ALA A 157 -6.10 -7.33 14.04
C ALA A 157 -5.69 -8.55 13.19
N THR A 158 -6.15 -9.76 13.57
CA THR A 158 -5.70 -11.04 12.99
C THR A 158 -6.03 -11.23 11.50
N ASN A 159 -6.93 -10.39 10.94
CA ASN A 159 -7.36 -10.44 9.55
C ASN A 159 -6.76 -9.30 8.70
N LEU A 160 -5.69 -8.64 9.17
CA LEU A 160 -4.98 -7.63 8.39
C LEU A 160 -4.31 -8.28 7.16
N GLU A 161 -4.68 -7.81 5.98
CA GLU A 161 -4.19 -8.29 4.67
C GLU A 161 -3.30 -7.25 3.98
N TYR A 162 -3.51 -5.95 4.24
CA TYR A 162 -2.76 -4.83 3.68
C TYR A 162 -2.23 -3.91 4.80
N LEU A 163 -0.93 -3.59 4.75
CA LEU A 163 -0.28 -2.67 5.68
C LEU A 163 0.70 -1.77 4.91
N ASP A 164 0.43 -0.47 4.91
CA ASP A 164 1.33 0.55 4.34
C ASP A 164 1.85 1.46 5.46
N LEU A 165 3.17 1.42 5.64
CA LEU A 165 3.93 2.24 6.58
C LEU A 165 5.08 2.96 5.85
N ALA A 166 4.98 3.14 4.53
CA ALA A 166 6.03 3.73 3.73
C ALA A 166 6.25 5.22 4.07
N ALA A 167 7.50 5.64 4.04
CA ALA A 167 7.99 6.95 4.46
C ALA A 167 7.56 7.36 5.89
N THR A 168 7.42 6.38 6.79
CA THR A 168 7.27 6.60 8.23
C THR A 168 8.61 6.34 8.94
N ASN A 169 8.68 6.66 10.25
CA ASN A 169 9.91 6.51 11.04
C ASN A 169 9.99 5.18 11.82
N ILE A 170 9.31 4.12 11.37
CA ILE A 170 9.45 2.75 11.91
C ILE A 170 10.85 2.17 11.67
N ASP A 171 11.19 1.16 12.44
CA ASP A 171 12.48 0.45 12.40
C ASP A 171 12.29 -1.07 12.63
N ASP A 172 13.40 -1.80 12.77
CA ASP A 172 13.42 -3.25 12.98
C ASP A 172 12.67 -3.73 14.24
N HIS A 173 12.39 -2.85 15.21
CA HIS A 173 11.50 -3.20 16.32
C HIS A 173 10.12 -3.53 15.76
N SER A 174 9.53 -2.61 14.98
CA SER A 174 8.17 -2.72 14.44
C SER A 174 7.93 -3.99 13.62
N LEU A 175 8.95 -4.49 12.93
CA LEU A 175 8.84 -5.72 12.14
C LEU A 175 8.54 -6.97 13.00
N LYS A 176 8.92 -6.96 14.27
CA LYS A 176 8.58 -8.02 15.23
C LYS A 176 7.08 -8.06 15.51
N GLN A 177 6.41 -6.91 15.62
CA GLN A 177 4.95 -6.81 15.76
C GLN A 177 4.27 -7.19 14.43
N ILE A 178 4.76 -6.71 13.29
CA ILE A 178 4.21 -7.04 11.96
C ILE A 178 4.24 -8.56 11.71
N SER A 179 5.24 -9.28 12.21
CA SER A 179 5.33 -10.75 12.12
C SER A 179 4.24 -11.53 12.86
N GLN A 180 3.27 -10.87 13.50
CA GLN A 180 2.08 -11.47 14.12
C GLN A 180 0.84 -11.45 13.19
N PHE A 181 0.90 -10.75 12.05
CA PHE A 181 -0.20 -10.65 11.10
C PHE A 181 -0.09 -11.73 10.02
N ASP A 182 -0.34 -13.00 10.38
CA ASP A 182 -0.15 -14.17 9.50
C ASP A 182 -0.90 -14.12 8.15
N ASN A 183 -1.98 -13.31 8.08
CA ASN A 183 -2.80 -13.11 6.87
C ASN A 183 -2.30 -11.97 5.96
N LEU A 184 -1.20 -11.31 6.29
CA LEU A 184 -0.69 -10.17 5.54
C LEU A 184 -0.21 -10.58 4.14
N LYS A 185 -0.71 -9.88 3.12
CA LYS A 185 -0.44 -10.10 1.69
C LYS A 185 0.32 -8.95 1.06
N PHE A 186 0.05 -7.72 1.50
CA PHE A 186 0.63 -6.49 0.96
C PHE A 186 1.30 -5.72 2.09
N LEU A 187 2.61 -5.45 1.95
CA LEU A 187 3.42 -4.78 2.96
C LEU A 187 4.34 -3.74 2.31
N TYR A 188 4.07 -2.46 2.59
CA TYR A 188 4.82 -1.31 2.06
C TYR A 188 5.63 -0.65 3.18
N LEU A 189 6.94 -0.58 2.99
CA LEU A 189 7.96 -0.23 3.99
C LEU A 189 9.06 0.67 3.39
N GLU A 190 8.85 1.21 2.20
CA GLU A 190 9.79 2.08 1.49
C GLU A 190 10.17 3.29 2.35
N LYS A 191 11.41 3.77 2.27
CA LYS A 191 11.88 5.01 2.95
C LYS A 191 11.72 4.98 4.48
N THR A 192 11.79 3.80 5.08
CA THR A 192 11.77 3.59 6.54
C THR A 192 13.18 3.36 7.09
N LYS A 193 13.33 3.15 8.41
CA LYS A 193 14.63 2.85 9.05
C LYS A 193 14.89 1.34 9.21
N ILE A 194 14.21 0.53 8.42
CA ILE A 194 14.36 -0.93 8.45
C ILE A 194 15.73 -1.32 7.89
N THR A 195 16.32 -2.35 8.48
CA THR A 195 17.59 -2.93 8.07
C THR A 195 17.45 -4.42 7.77
N GLY A 196 18.51 -5.02 7.23
CA GLY A 196 18.56 -6.47 7.03
C GLY A 196 18.35 -7.31 8.31
N ALA A 197 18.53 -6.75 9.51
CA ALA A 197 18.31 -7.48 10.76
C ALA A 197 16.81 -7.72 11.03
N GLY A 198 15.95 -6.74 10.74
CA GLY A 198 14.50 -6.86 10.94
C GLY A 198 13.80 -7.82 9.97
N LEU A 199 14.36 -8.06 8.77
CA LEU A 199 13.80 -8.99 7.78
C LEU A 199 13.67 -10.44 8.30
N ASN A 200 14.46 -10.83 9.31
CA ASN A 200 14.32 -12.13 10.00
C ASN A 200 12.90 -12.35 10.57
N TYR A 201 12.17 -11.29 10.92
CA TYR A 201 10.79 -11.39 11.39
C TYR A 201 9.80 -11.58 10.23
N LEU A 202 10.06 -10.99 9.06
CA LEU A 202 9.17 -11.08 7.89
C LEU A 202 9.18 -12.46 7.22
N GLY A 203 10.28 -13.23 7.34
CA GLY A 203 10.39 -14.59 6.78
C GLY A 203 9.40 -15.63 7.33
N LYS A 204 8.49 -15.24 8.23
CA LYS A 204 7.35 -16.04 8.71
C LYS A 204 6.02 -15.73 8.01
N LEU A 205 5.90 -14.57 7.38
CA LEU A 205 4.66 -14.10 6.75
C LEU A 205 4.48 -14.74 5.38
N THR A 206 4.34 -16.06 5.34
CA THR A 206 4.37 -16.85 4.09
C THR A 206 3.24 -16.51 3.11
N SER A 207 2.20 -15.81 3.57
CA SER A 207 1.08 -15.29 2.77
C SER A 207 1.40 -14.01 1.99
N LEU A 208 2.58 -13.39 2.19
CA LEU A 208 2.99 -12.18 1.48
C LEU A 208 3.08 -12.39 -0.03
N GLN A 209 2.43 -11.50 -0.77
CA GLN A 209 2.37 -11.45 -2.23
C GLN A 209 3.08 -10.21 -2.77
N GLU A 210 3.05 -9.10 -2.03
CA GLU A 210 3.69 -7.84 -2.41
C GLU A 210 4.47 -7.26 -1.23
N LEU A 211 5.75 -6.97 -1.45
CA LEU A 211 6.66 -6.44 -0.45
C LEU A 211 7.53 -5.34 -1.06
N ALA A 212 7.36 -4.11 -0.59
CA ALA A 212 8.14 -2.95 -1.05
C ALA A 212 9.08 -2.47 0.06
N LEU A 213 10.35 -2.30 -0.30
CA LEU A 213 11.49 -2.12 0.61
C LEU A 213 12.48 -1.06 0.08
N ASP A 214 12.04 -0.23 -0.86
CA ASP A 214 12.86 0.77 -1.55
C ASP A 214 13.42 1.83 -0.58
N ASP A 215 14.62 2.34 -0.87
CA ASP A 215 15.31 3.35 -0.07
C ASP A 215 15.51 2.96 1.43
N THR A 216 15.72 1.66 1.73
CA THR A 216 16.01 1.14 3.09
C THR A 216 17.44 0.59 3.22
N ASP A 217 17.92 0.34 4.46
CA ASP A 217 19.27 -0.20 4.69
C ASP A 217 19.32 -1.74 4.64
N ILE A 218 18.81 -2.29 3.54
CA ILE A 218 18.77 -3.73 3.29
C ILE A 218 19.96 -4.15 2.43
N SER A 219 20.54 -5.30 2.78
CA SER A 219 21.68 -5.94 2.14
C SER A 219 21.43 -7.43 1.95
N ASP A 220 22.32 -8.10 1.23
CA ASP A 220 22.18 -9.51 0.82
C ASP A 220 21.86 -10.46 1.98
N SER A 221 22.46 -10.25 3.16
CA SER A 221 22.22 -11.07 4.35
C SER A 221 20.78 -10.97 4.86
N GLY A 222 20.17 -9.79 4.75
CA GLY A 222 18.76 -9.57 5.08
C GLY A 222 17.83 -10.21 4.05
N LEU A 223 18.10 -10.01 2.76
CA LEU A 223 17.26 -10.57 1.69
C LEU A 223 17.23 -12.10 1.71
N LEU A 224 18.34 -12.76 2.08
CA LEU A 224 18.41 -14.22 2.26
C LEU A 224 17.43 -14.77 3.32
N THR A 225 16.98 -13.95 4.28
CA THR A 225 16.00 -14.36 5.31
C THR A 225 14.57 -14.49 4.75
N LEU A 226 14.28 -13.86 3.60
CA LEU A 226 12.97 -13.87 2.95
C LEU A 226 12.73 -15.12 2.08
N GLY A 227 13.67 -16.08 2.08
CA GLY A 227 13.62 -17.28 1.25
C GLY A 227 12.44 -18.26 1.51
N ASN A 228 11.57 -17.98 2.48
CA ASN A 228 10.35 -18.75 2.74
C ASN A 228 9.07 -18.08 2.17
N LEU A 229 9.19 -16.87 1.59
CA LEU A 229 8.07 -16.13 0.99
C LEU A 229 7.75 -16.68 -0.41
N HIS A 230 7.29 -17.93 -0.47
CA HIS A 230 7.09 -18.66 -1.73
C HIS A 230 5.97 -18.09 -2.61
N ASP A 231 4.97 -17.45 -1.99
CA ASP A 231 3.83 -16.81 -2.66
C ASP A 231 4.12 -15.38 -3.14
N LEU A 232 5.34 -14.86 -2.94
CA LEU A 232 5.70 -13.49 -3.30
C LEU A 232 5.69 -13.29 -4.82
N ARG A 233 4.93 -12.29 -5.27
CA ARG A 233 4.72 -11.90 -6.68
C ARG A 233 5.39 -10.59 -7.03
N LYS A 234 5.45 -9.63 -6.11
CA LYS A 234 6.08 -8.33 -6.35
C LYS A 234 7.06 -8.01 -5.24
N LEU A 235 8.28 -7.67 -5.64
CA LEU A 235 9.36 -7.30 -4.74
C LEU A 235 10.07 -6.06 -5.27
N TRP A 236 10.03 -4.97 -4.50
CA TRP A 236 10.73 -3.74 -4.83
C TRP A 236 11.88 -3.51 -3.85
N LEU A 237 13.09 -3.31 -4.39
CA LEU A 237 14.35 -3.22 -3.66
C LEU A 237 15.18 -2.01 -4.12
N SER A 238 14.55 -0.97 -4.67
CA SER A 238 15.26 0.16 -5.27
C SER A 238 16.16 0.87 -4.27
N ASN A 239 17.35 1.28 -4.71
CA ASN A 239 18.36 2.00 -3.94
C ASN A 239 18.82 1.29 -2.65
N THR A 240 18.62 -0.03 -2.55
CA THR A 240 19.16 -0.86 -1.45
C THR A 240 20.60 -1.32 -1.73
N LYS A 241 21.26 -1.91 -0.73
CA LYS A 241 22.65 -2.41 -0.82
C LYS A 241 22.75 -3.83 -1.39
N ILE A 242 21.74 -4.27 -2.16
CA ILE A 242 21.72 -5.61 -2.78
C ILE A 242 22.78 -5.76 -3.87
N THR A 243 23.38 -6.94 -3.92
CA THR A 243 24.36 -7.38 -4.93
C THR A 243 23.94 -8.73 -5.53
N ASP A 244 24.76 -9.28 -6.43
CA ASP A 244 24.60 -10.62 -7.01
C ASP A 244 24.39 -11.73 -5.96
N ASP A 245 24.92 -11.55 -4.75
CA ASP A 245 24.86 -12.51 -3.66
C ASP A 245 23.49 -12.57 -2.98
N GLY A 246 22.74 -11.45 -2.96
CA GLY A 246 21.38 -11.36 -2.45
C GLY A 246 20.34 -11.96 -3.40
N LEU A 247 20.58 -11.90 -4.72
CA LEU A 247 19.68 -12.46 -5.74
C LEU A 247 19.48 -13.98 -5.60
N ARG A 248 20.37 -14.69 -4.90
CA ARG A 248 20.20 -16.10 -4.52
C ARG A 248 18.96 -16.36 -3.65
N ALA A 249 18.51 -15.37 -2.87
CA ALA A 249 17.29 -15.51 -2.08
C ALA A 249 16.04 -15.70 -2.95
N LEU A 250 16.04 -15.04 -4.11
CA LEU A 250 14.94 -15.04 -5.06
C LEU A 250 14.76 -16.41 -5.75
N GLU A 251 15.74 -17.32 -5.64
CA GLU A 251 15.64 -18.70 -6.12
C GLU A 251 14.50 -19.52 -5.48
N LYS A 252 13.95 -19.01 -4.37
CA LYS A 252 12.86 -19.62 -3.62
C LYS A 252 11.50 -18.94 -3.84
N MET A 253 11.41 -17.98 -4.77
CA MET A 253 10.20 -17.19 -5.06
C MET A 253 9.69 -17.51 -6.49
N PRO A 254 9.12 -18.72 -6.73
CA PRO A 254 8.73 -19.18 -8.07
C PRO A 254 7.53 -18.43 -8.66
N HIS A 255 6.88 -17.57 -7.89
CA HIS A 255 5.70 -16.80 -8.30
C HIS A 255 6.00 -15.33 -8.57
N LEU A 256 7.28 -14.92 -8.58
CA LEU A 256 7.68 -13.54 -8.80
C LEU A 256 7.33 -13.06 -10.23
N GLU A 257 6.47 -12.05 -10.31
CA GLU A 257 5.97 -11.39 -11.51
C GLU A 257 6.64 -10.03 -11.73
N ILE A 258 6.95 -9.30 -10.66
CA ILE A 258 7.61 -7.99 -10.69
C ILE A 258 8.81 -7.99 -9.75
N LEU A 259 9.96 -7.59 -10.28
CA LEU A 259 11.19 -7.39 -9.52
C LEU A 259 11.81 -6.04 -9.86
N ASP A 260 11.96 -5.19 -8.85
CA ASP A 260 12.69 -3.92 -8.98
C ASP A 260 14.05 -3.98 -8.27
N LEU A 261 15.11 -3.80 -9.06
CA LEU A 261 16.50 -3.74 -8.61
C LEU A 261 17.16 -2.38 -8.93
N THR A 262 16.34 -1.35 -9.20
CA THR A 262 16.78 0.00 -9.54
C THR A 262 17.84 0.53 -8.55
N GLY A 263 18.95 1.05 -9.04
CA GLY A 263 20.01 1.64 -8.21
C GLY A 263 20.76 0.67 -7.29
N THR A 264 20.53 -0.65 -7.40
CA THR A 264 21.28 -1.66 -6.65
C THR A 264 22.65 -1.94 -7.28
N ASN A 265 23.48 -2.74 -6.61
CA ASN A 265 24.80 -3.15 -7.10
C ASN A 265 24.79 -4.48 -7.86
N ALA A 266 23.62 -4.94 -8.33
CA ALA A 266 23.50 -6.11 -9.18
C ALA A 266 24.29 -5.95 -10.50
N THR A 267 24.89 -7.04 -10.95
CA THR A 267 25.69 -7.14 -12.19
C THR A 267 25.13 -8.22 -13.11
N ASP A 268 25.67 -8.27 -14.34
CA ASP A 268 25.35 -9.31 -15.32
C ASP A 268 25.48 -10.73 -14.74
N ALA A 269 26.42 -10.97 -13.81
CA ALA A 269 26.66 -12.30 -13.25
C ALA A 269 25.55 -12.73 -12.29
N GLY A 270 25.05 -11.84 -11.44
CA GLY A 270 23.94 -12.11 -10.52
C GLY A 270 22.62 -12.27 -11.26
N VAL A 271 22.27 -11.29 -12.11
CA VAL A 271 21.01 -11.35 -12.88
C VAL A 271 21.03 -12.52 -13.85
N ARG A 272 22.17 -12.86 -14.46
CA ARG A 272 22.30 -14.09 -15.27
C ARG A 272 21.98 -15.34 -14.47
N LYS A 273 22.57 -15.53 -13.27
CA LYS A 273 22.29 -16.71 -12.42
C LYS A 273 20.81 -16.78 -12.07
N PHE A 274 20.25 -15.65 -11.65
CA PHE A 274 18.83 -15.51 -11.36
C PHE A 274 17.96 -15.92 -12.57
N VAL A 275 18.20 -15.44 -13.79
CA VAL A 275 17.37 -15.85 -14.94
C VAL A 275 17.69 -17.26 -15.46
N SER A 276 18.94 -17.74 -15.33
CA SER A 276 19.36 -19.03 -15.90
C SER A 276 18.95 -20.25 -15.08
N ASN A 277 18.88 -20.11 -13.75
CA ASN A 277 18.53 -21.22 -12.85
C ASN A 277 17.03 -21.55 -12.86
N HIS A 278 16.23 -20.79 -13.63
CA HIS A 278 14.78 -20.70 -13.48
C HIS A 278 13.97 -20.93 -14.77
N THR A 279 14.55 -21.54 -15.80
CA THR A 279 13.87 -21.77 -17.09
C THR A 279 12.62 -22.66 -17.04
N SER A 280 12.25 -23.20 -15.86
CA SER A 280 10.93 -23.81 -15.58
C SER A 280 10.15 -23.17 -14.42
N LYS A 281 10.70 -22.16 -13.73
CA LYS A 281 10.14 -21.57 -12.50
C LYS A 281 9.84 -20.06 -12.59
N LEU A 282 10.71 -19.22 -13.16
CA LEU A 282 10.40 -17.79 -13.41
C LEU A 282 9.48 -17.60 -14.63
N ALA A 283 8.62 -18.57 -14.93
CA ALA A 283 7.60 -18.49 -15.97
C ALA A 283 6.47 -17.50 -15.61
N ALA A 284 6.63 -16.72 -14.55
CA ALA A 284 5.71 -15.68 -14.09
C ALA A 284 6.29 -14.25 -14.26
N LEU A 285 7.60 -14.08 -14.43
CA LEU A 285 8.23 -12.75 -14.45
C LEU A 285 7.79 -11.93 -15.69
N ARG A 286 7.13 -10.81 -15.43
CA ARG A 286 6.59 -9.86 -16.43
C ARG A 286 7.35 -8.54 -16.45
N SER A 287 7.79 -8.05 -15.30
CA SER A 287 8.44 -6.75 -15.19
C SER A 287 9.75 -6.85 -14.43
N LEU A 288 10.83 -6.40 -15.05
CA LEU A 288 12.17 -6.37 -14.46
C LEU A 288 12.77 -4.97 -14.61
N PHE A 289 12.99 -4.29 -13.50
CA PHE A 289 13.58 -2.96 -13.48
C PHE A 289 15.05 -3.06 -13.05
N LEU A 290 15.94 -2.59 -13.91
CA LEU A 290 17.40 -2.58 -13.73
C LEU A 290 17.95 -1.15 -13.89
N TYR A 291 17.13 -0.12 -13.68
CA TYR A 291 17.54 1.28 -13.84
C TYR A 291 18.79 1.60 -13.02
N ASN A 292 19.80 2.25 -13.61
CA ASN A 292 21.03 2.67 -12.91
C ASN A 292 21.76 1.53 -12.15
N THR A 293 21.74 0.32 -12.70
CA THR A 293 22.50 -0.84 -12.21
C THR A 293 23.74 -1.11 -13.06
N ARG A 294 24.58 -2.08 -12.65
CA ARG A 294 25.87 -2.40 -13.31
C ARG A 294 25.74 -3.40 -14.45
N ILE A 295 24.63 -3.32 -15.20
CA ILE A 295 24.29 -4.24 -16.30
C ILE A 295 24.92 -3.77 -17.62
N THR A 296 25.32 -4.73 -18.45
CA THR A 296 25.94 -4.51 -19.76
C THR A 296 25.31 -5.39 -20.85
N ASP A 297 25.75 -5.22 -22.11
CA ASP A 297 25.36 -6.07 -23.24
C ASP A 297 25.59 -7.58 -22.99
N GLN A 298 26.43 -7.97 -22.02
CA GLN A 298 26.69 -9.38 -21.70
C GLN A 298 25.49 -10.11 -21.07
N LEU A 299 24.55 -9.40 -20.41
CA LEU A 299 23.34 -10.01 -19.85
C LEU A 299 22.33 -10.39 -20.94
N LEU A 300 22.19 -9.58 -21.99
CA LEU A 300 21.06 -9.65 -22.94
C LEU A 300 20.87 -11.03 -23.62
N PRO A 301 21.91 -11.81 -23.97
CA PRO A 301 21.74 -13.16 -24.49
C PRO A 301 21.00 -14.11 -23.53
N HIS A 302 21.03 -13.85 -22.23
CA HIS A 302 20.41 -14.67 -21.18
C HIS A 302 18.95 -14.30 -20.88
N LEU A 303 18.52 -13.08 -21.16
CA LEU A 303 17.14 -12.62 -20.94
C LEU A 303 16.11 -13.29 -21.86
N ARG A 304 16.55 -13.92 -22.95
CA ARG A 304 15.68 -14.65 -23.89
C ARG A 304 14.89 -15.81 -23.26
N GLY A 305 15.31 -16.31 -22.10
CA GLY A 305 14.58 -17.33 -21.36
C GLY A 305 13.29 -16.82 -20.69
N LEU A 306 13.12 -15.51 -20.56
CA LEU A 306 11.98 -14.87 -19.90
C LEU A 306 10.81 -14.69 -20.88
N GLY A 307 10.23 -15.80 -21.35
CA GLY A 307 9.20 -15.83 -22.40
C GLY A 307 7.84 -15.18 -22.04
N LYS A 308 7.71 -14.51 -20.90
CA LYS A 308 6.56 -13.69 -20.50
C LYS A 308 6.95 -12.27 -20.05
N LEU A 309 8.19 -11.86 -20.29
CA LEU A 309 8.62 -10.50 -19.96
C LEU A 309 7.87 -9.51 -20.86
N GLU A 310 7.12 -8.62 -20.21
CA GLU A 310 6.28 -7.59 -20.82
C GLU A 310 6.95 -6.21 -20.71
N TYR A 311 7.78 -6.01 -19.68
CA TYR A 311 8.47 -4.75 -19.43
C TYR A 311 9.89 -4.97 -18.88
N LEU A 312 10.86 -4.23 -19.43
CA LEU A 312 12.27 -4.27 -19.05
C LEU A 312 12.87 -2.86 -19.07
N ASP A 313 13.28 -2.35 -17.90
CA ASP A 313 14.01 -1.07 -17.80
C ASP A 313 15.51 -1.31 -17.64
N LEU A 314 16.28 -0.77 -18.59
CA LEU A 314 17.74 -0.78 -18.69
C LEU A 314 18.30 0.65 -18.80
N ASN A 315 17.53 1.69 -18.51
CA ASN A 315 18.02 3.07 -18.48
C ASN A 315 19.13 3.24 -17.42
N GLY A 316 20.10 4.10 -17.69
CA GLY A 316 21.23 4.33 -16.78
C GLY A 316 22.20 3.13 -16.60
N THR A 317 21.97 2.01 -17.29
CA THR A 317 22.94 0.89 -17.36
C THR A 317 24.02 1.13 -18.42
N ALA A 318 25.01 0.25 -18.49
CA ALA A 318 26.02 0.24 -19.56
C ALA A 318 25.59 -0.57 -20.80
N VAL A 319 24.29 -0.88 -20.94
CA VAL A 319 23.74 -1.51 -22.16
C VAL A 319 23.76 -0.51 -23.32
N THR A 320 24.25 -0.96 -24.48
CA THR A 320 24.32 -0.14 -25.69
C THR A 320 23.01 -0.16 -26.46
N TRP A 321 22.73 0.89 -27.23
CA TRP A 321 21.56 0.93 -28.14
C TRP A 321 21.55 -0.25 -29.14
N LYS A 322 22.74 -0.76 -29.51
CA LYS A 322 22.89 -1.94 -30.37
C LYS A 322 22.51 -3.21 -29.61
N GLY A 323 22.86 -3.29 -28.33
CA GLY A 323 22.38 -4.32 -27.40
C GLY A 323 20.85 -4.34 -27.33
N ILE A 324 20.22 -3.20 -27.04
CA ILE A 324 18.76 -3.04 -27.00
C ILE A 324 18.10 -3.56 -28.28
N ARG A 325 18.50 -3.08 -29.48
CA ARG A 325 17.94 -3.56 -30.75
C ARG A 325 18.10 -5.07 -30.96
N THR A 326 19.25 -5.62 -30.57
CA THR A 326 19.52 -7.07 -30.67
C THR A 326 18.65 -7.88 -29.70
N LEU A 327 18.12 -7.25 -28.65
CA LEU A 327 17.19 -7.86 -27.69
C LEU A 327 15.73 -7.71 -28.14
N GLU A 328 15.32 -6.54 -28.64
CA GLU A 328 13.99 -6.29 -29.23
C GLU A 328 13.61 -7.32 -30.29
N GLU A 329 14.55 -7.67 -31.18
CA GLU A 329 14.40 -8.73 -32.20
C GLU A 329 14.12 -10.14 -31.62
N LYS A 330 14.38 -10.37 -30.32
CA LYS A 330 14.48 -11.71 -29.70
C LYS A 330 13.53 -11.93 -28.53
N ILE A 331 12.95 -10.87 -27.97
CA ILE A 331 11.81 -10.92 -27.06
C ILE A 331 10.68 -10.01 -27.58
N PRO A 332 10.12 -10.31 -28.78
CA PRO A 332 9.10 -9.47 -29.40
C PRO A 332 7.85 -9.36 -28.51
N GLY A 333 7.41 -8.13 -28.24
CA GLY A 333 6.28 -7.84 -27.37
C GLY A 333 6.65 -7.39 -25.95
N CYS A 334 7.93 -7.52 -25.54
CA CYS A 334 8.44 -6.82 -24.36
C CYS A 334 8.64 -5.33 -24.68
N GLU A 335 8.07 -4.44 -23.87
CA GLU A 335 8.51 -3.05 -23.83
C GLU A 335 9.91 -3.00 -23.22
N ILE A 336 10.87 -2.43 -23.92
CA ILE A 336 12.25 -2.28 -23.45
C ILE A 336 12.57 -0.79 -23.42
N GLN A 337 12.87 -0.27 -22.25
CA GLN A 337 13.38 1.09 -22.09
C GLN A 337 14.88 1.03 -21.78
N GLY A 338 15.71 1.83 -22.45
CA GLY A 338 17.14 1.89 -22.13
C GLY A 338 18.06 2.24 -23.29
N GLY A 339 19.35 2.16 -23.00
CA GLY A 339 20.43 2.62 -23.86
C GLY A 339 20.76 4.09 -23.65
N LEU A 340 22.05 4.45 -23.74
CA LEU A 340 22.48 5.84 -23.76
C LEU A 340 21.87 6.56 -24.97
N SER A 341 21.07 7.59 -24.72
CA SER A 341 20.58 8.50 -25.76
C SER A 341 21.74 9.32 -26.33
N THR A 342 22.46 8.75 -27.29
CA THR A 342 23.47 9.48 -28.08
C THR A 342 22.85 10.45 -29.09
N THR A 343 21.53 10.62 -29.06
CA THR A 343 20.75 11.59 -29.86
C THR A 343 21.07 13.06 -29.58
N LEU A 344 21.98 13.36 -28.64
CA LEU A 344 22.52 14.71 -28.41
C LEU A 344 23.85 15.00 -29.15
N PHE A 345 24.41 14.06 -29.92
CA PHE A 345 25.63 14.29 -30.71
C PHE A 345 25.60 13.65 -32.12
N THR A 346 24.71 14.12 -33.00
CA THR A 346 24.98 14.23 -34.47
C THR A 346 23.93 15.07 -35.22
N LYS A 347 24.08 16.40 -35.18
CA LYS A 347 24.15 17.34 -36.34
C LYS A 347 23.67 18.74 -35.98
#